data_AF-A0A6L6JGN3-F1
#
_entry.id   AF-A0A6L6JGN3-F1
#
_cell.length_a   1.000
_cell.length_b   1.000
_cell.length_c   1.000
_cell.angle_alpha   90.00
_cell.angle_beta   90.00
_cell.angle_gamma   90.00
#
_symmetry.space_group_name_H-M   'P 1'
#
loop_
_entity.id
_entity.type
_entity.pdbx_description
1 polymer ?
#
loop_
_entity_poly.entity_id
_entity_poly.type
_entity_poly.pdbx_seq_one_letter_code
_entity_poly.pdbx_strand_id
1 'polypeptide(L)'
;MTLVIVITVMSAVFLAIGLATLHLLKLYKLQSERIHTLQNQLSALCEGAAGTDDRILKFEQTLAKIRDHQHAIDLTANSQPAYDHAIRLARKGAAIEQLIDNCNLSDEEAHLISRLHGPQKTSQAGIH
;
A
#
# COMPACT_ATOMS: atom_id res chain seq x y z
N MET A 1 -3.27 -8.95 -88.37
CA MET A 1 -2.73 -7.79 -87.64
C MET A 1 -3.60 -7.41 -86.43
N THR A 2 -4.92 -7.23 -86.59
CA THR A 2 -5.84 -6.84 -85.49
C THR A 2 -5.82 -7.79 -84.29
N LEU A 3 -5.82 -9.11 -84.52
CA LEU A 3 -5.80 -10.11 -83.44
C LEU A 3 -4.50 -10.07 -82.60
N VAL A 4 -3.35 -9.81 -83.24
CA VAL A 4 -2.07 -9.66 -82.53
C VAL A 4 -2.07 -8.42 -81.63
N ILE A 5 -2.63 -7.30 -82.12
CA ILE A 5 -2.75 -6.06 -81.35
C ILE A 5 -3.67 -6.25 -80.14
N VAL A 6 -4.77 -6.99 -80.30
CA VAL A 6 -5.68 -7.28 -79.17
C VAL A 6 -4.98 -8.11 -78.09
N ILE A 7 -4.21 -9.13 -78.47
CA ILE A 7 -3.50 -9.98 -77.50
C ILE A 7 -2.41 -9.19 -76.75
N THR A 8 -1.65 -8.32 -77.44
CA THR A 8 -0.60 -7.53 -76.78
C THR A 8 -1.18 -6.51 -75.81
N VAL A 9 -2.30 -5.87 -76.17
CA VAL A 9 -3.01 -4.94 -75.28
C VAL A 9 -3.58 -5.68 -74.06
N MET A 10 -4.20 -6.84 -74.26
CA MET A 10 -4.76 -7.63 -73.15
C MET A 10 -3.67 -8.13 -72.19
N SER A 11 -2.53 -8.57 -72.72
CA SER A 11 -1.36 -8.95 -71.92
C SER A 11 -0.82 -7.78 -71.10
N ALA A 12 -0.68 -6.60 -71.71
CA ALA A 12 -0.20 -5.40 -71.02
C ALA A 12 -1.16 -4.95 -69.90
N VAL A 13 -2.47 -5.02 -70.14
CA VAL A 13 -3.50 -4.71 -69.15
C VAL A 13 -3.45 -5.73 -68.00
N PHE A 14 -3.33 -7.01 -68.31
CA PHE A 14 -3.25 -8.06 -67.28
C PHE A 14 -2.02 -7.90 -66.39
N LEU A 15 -0.87 -7.54 -66.98
CA LEU A 15 0.37 -7.28 -66.25
C LEU A 15 0.25 -6.05 -65.34
N ALA A 16 -0.37 -4.97 -65.84
CA ALA A 16 -0.61 -3.76 -65.07
C ALA A 16 -1.54 -4.00 -63.87
N ILE A 17 -2.62 -4.76 -64.07
CA ILE A 17 -3.54 -5.15 -62.98
C ILE A 17 -2.83 -6.06 -61.98
N GLY A 18 -2.01 -7.01 -62.44
CA GLY A 18 -1.18 -7.86 -61.58
C GLY A 18 -0.26 -7.06 -60.67
N LEU A 19 0.45 -6.07 -61.22
CA LEU A 19 1.33 -5.19 -60.44
C LEU A 19 0.55 -4.30 -59.46
N ALA A 20 -0.59 -3.76 -59.89
CA ALA A 20 -1.43 -2.92 -59.04
C ALA A 20 -1.97 -3.69 -57.83
N THR A 21 -2.47 -4.91 -58.04
CA THR A 21 -3.00 -5.77 -56.96
C THR A 21 -1.90 -6.16 -55.96
N LEU A 22 -0.69 -6.47 -56.43
CA LEU A 22 0.46 -6.75 -55.56
C LEU A 22 0.88 -5.54 -54.72
N HIS A 23 0.93 -4.35 -55.31
CA HIS A 23 1.19 -3.11 -54.58
C HIS A 23 0.11 -2.85 -53.54
N LEU A 24 -1.16 -2.99 -53.90
CA LEU A 24 -2.29 -2.81 -52.99
C LEU A 24 -2.23 -3.78 -51.82
N LEU A 25 -1.93 -5.06 -52.08
CA LEU A 25 -1.75 -6.08 -51.05
C LEU A 25 -0.56 -5.77 -50.13
N LYS A 26 0.54 -5.22 -50.68
CA LYS A 26 1.71 -4.82 -49.88
C LYS A 26 1.36 -3.64 -48.95
N LEU A 27 0.60 -2.67 -49.44
CA LEU A 27 0.07 -1.56 -48.62
C LEU A 27 -0.91 -2.08 -47.56
N TYR A 28 -1.77 -3.04 -47.92
CA TYR A 28 -2.72 -3.66 -47.00
C TYR A 28 -2.02 -4.42 -45.87
N LYS A 29 -0.96 -5.18 -46.20
CA LYS A 29 -0.12 -5.86 -45.21
C LYS A 29 0.57 -4.88 -44.25
N LEU A 30 1.07 -3.76 -44.77
CA LEU A 30 1.71 -2.73 -43.95
C LEU A 30 0.72 -2.03 -43.00
N GLN A 31 -0.55 -1.87 -43.41
CA GLN A 31 -1.60 -1.39 -42.49
C GLN A 31 -1.99 -2.45 -41.45
N SER A 32 -2.03 -3.73 -41.82
CA SER A 32 -2.33 -4.80 -40.87
C SER A 32 -1.29 -4.93 -39.76
N GLU A 33 0.00 -4.74 -40.07
CA GLU A 33 1.06 -4.72 -39.06
C GLU A 33 0.88 -3.59 -38.03
N ARG A 34 0.43 -2.41 -38.46
CA ARG A 34 0.14 -1.29 -37.55
C ARG A 34 -0.98 -1.64 -36.58
N ILE A 35 -2.04 -2.31 -37.05
CA ILE A 35 -3.18 -2.71 -36.23
C ILE A 35 -2.75 -3.75 -35.18
N HIS A 36 -1.94 -4.73 -35.56
CA HIS A 36 -1.42 -5.71 -34.61
C HIS A 36 -0.47 -5.09 -33.58
N THR A 37 0.36 -4.13 -33.98
CA THR A 37 1.27 -3.44 -33.06
C THR A 37 0.49 -2.59 -32.06
N LEU A 38 -0.55 -1.88 -32.51
CA LEU A 38 -1.43 -1.10 -31.64
C LEU A 38 -2.25 -2.00 -30.70
N GLN A 39 -2.78 -3.12 -31.18
CA GLN A 39 -3.45 -4.10 -30.32
C GLN A 39 -2.51 -4.67 -29.26
N ASN A 40 -1.26 -4.98 -29.62
CA ASN A 40 -0.29 -5.51 -28.67
C ASN A 40 0.10 -4.47 -27.60
N GLN A 41 0.19 -3.19 -27.99
CA GLN A 41 0.40 -2.08 -27.06
C GLN A 41 -0.82 -1.83 -26.16
N LEU A 42 -2.04 -1.93 -26.69
CA LEU A 42 -3.25 -1.86 -25.88
C LEU A 42 -3.36 -3.05 -24.93
N SER A 43 -3.03 -4.27 -25.35
CA SER A 43 -3.01 -5.45 -24.47
C SER A 43 -1.95 -5.31 -23.37
N ALA A 44 -0.74 -4.86 -23.69
CA ALA A 44 0.30 -4.62 -22.68
C ALA A 44 -0.07 -3.48 -21.71
N LEU A 45 -0.74 -2.42 -22.19
CA LEU A 45 -1.27 -1.35 -21.35
C LEU A 45 -2.47 -1.81 -20.51
N CYS A 46 -3.31 -2.70 -21.04
CA CYS A 46 -4.47 -3.25 -20.35
C CYS A 46 -4.06 -4.29 -19.30
N GLU A 47 -3.03 -5.10 -19.57
CA GLU A 47 -2.38 -5.97 -18.57
C GLU A 47 -1.68 -5.13 -17.50
N GLY A 48 -1.04 -4.02 -17.89
CA GLY A 48 -0.47 -3.05 -16.96
C GLY A 48 -1.51 -2.38 -16.06
N ALA A 49 -2.66 -1.97 -16.63
CA ALA A 49 -3.75 -1.31 -15.91
C ALA A 49 -4.56 -2.29 -15.02
N ALA A 50 -4.81 -3.52 -15.49
CA ALA A 50 -5.43 -4.56 -14.67
C ALA A 50 -4.49 -5.03 -13.54
N GLY A 51 -3.18 -5.03 -13.79
CA GLY A 51 -2.17 -5.32 -12.77
C GLY A 51 -2.03 -4.22 -11.72
N THR A 52 -2.36 -2.96 -12.04
CA THR A 52 -2.34 -1.87 -11.06
C THR A 52 -3.46 -1.98 -10.02
N ASP A 53 -4.65 -2.48 -10.39
CA ASP A 53 -5.77 -2.60 -9.45
C ASP A 53 -5.48 -3.63 -8.34
N ASP A 54 -4.92 -4.79 -8.68
CA ASP A 54 -4.52 -5.80 -7.68
C ASP A 54 -3.36 -5.31 -6.79
N ARG A 55 -2.42 -4.53 -7.35
CA ARG A 55 -1.33 -3.94 -6.58
C ARG A 55 -1.80 -2.83 -5.65
N ILE A 56 -2.77 -2.02 -6.08
CA ILE A 56 -3.40 -0.98 -5.24
C ILE A 56 -4.17 -1.64 -4.10
N LEU A 57 -4.95 -2.69 -4.36
CA LEU A 57 -5.69 -3.42 -3.33
C LEU A 57 -4.75 -4.02 -2.27
N LYS A 58 -3.63 -4.63 -2.69
CA LYS A 58 -2.59 -5.14 -1.78
C LYS A 58 -1.92 -4.02 -0.98
N PHE A 59 -1.73 -2.86 -1.59
CA PHE A 59 -1.15 -1.69 -0.91
C PHE A 59 -2.11 -1.13 0.14
N GLU A 60 -3.40 -0.98 -0.20
CA GLU A 60 -4.45 -0.58 0.74
C GLU A 60 -4.59 -1.57 1.91
N GLN A 61 -4.57 -2.88 1.64
CA GLN A 61 -4.58 -3.89 2.70
C GLN A 61 -3.36 -3.82 3.62
N THR A 62 -2.19 -3.55 3.05
CA THR A 62 -0.95 -3.41 3.82
C THR A 62 -0.98 -2.13 4.66
N LEU A 63 -1.45 -1.01 4.09
CA LEU A 63 -1.65 0.25 4.80
C LEU A 63 -2.67 0.11 5.94
N ALA A 64 -3.79 -0.58 5.70
CA ALA A 64 -4.79 -0.84 6.73
C ALA A 64 -4.18 -1.65 7.89
N LYS A 65 -3.43 -2.71 7.59
CA LYS A 65 -2.74 -3.51 8.62
C LYS A 65 -1.73 -2.70 9.42
N ILE A 66 -0.94 -1.84 8.76
CA ILE A 66 0.04 -0.99 9.43
C ILE A 66 -0.67 0.03 10.32
N ARG A 67 -1.73 0.68 9.82
CA ARG A 67 -2.53 1.63 10.60
C ARG A 67 -3.17 0.96 11.82
N ASP A 68 -3.74 -0.23 11.65
CA ASP A 68 -4.38 -0.95 12.75
C ASP A 68 -3.34 -1.39 13.79
N HIS A 69 -2.12 -1.76 13.36
CA HIS A 69 -1.02 -2.05 14.26
C HIS A 69 -0.52 -0.80 15.00
N GLN A 70 -0.39 0.33 14.30
CA GLN A 70 -0.06 1.62 14.89
C GLN A 70 -1.10 2.01 15.94
N HIS A 71 -2.38 1.82 15.65
CA HIS A 71 -3.45 2.15 16.57
C HIS A 71 -3.44 1.23 17.79
N ALA A 72 -3.14 -0.06 17.63
CA ALA A 72 -2.96 -0.99 18.73
C ALA A 72 -1.74 -0.65 19.60
N ILE A 73 -0.64 -0.22 18.99
CA ILE A 73 0.56 0.24 19.71
C ILE A 73 0.26 1.54 20.46
N ASP A 74 -0.39 2.52 19.85
CA ASP A 74 -0.77 3.77 20.52
C ASP A 74 -1.72 3.50 21.69
N LEU A 75 -2.67 2.57 21.54
CA LEU A 75 -3.58 2.18 22.62
C LEU A 75 -2.83 1.49 23.77
N THR A 76 -1.85 0.63 23.44
CA THR A 76 -1.06 -0.12 24.44
C THR A 76 0.01 0.76 25.11
N ALA A 77 0.63 1.68 24.37
CA ALA A 77 1.61 2.63 24.88
C ALA A 77 0.95 3.67 25.81
N ASN A 78 -0.32 3.99 25.56
CA ASN A 78 -1.09 4.88 26.43
C ASN A 78 -1.74 4.14 27.62
N SER A 79 -1.98 2.83 27.54
CA SER A 79 -2.46 2.02 28.67
C SER A 79 -1.29 1.54 29.53
N GLN A 80 -0.73 2.45 30.33
CA GLN A 80 0.36 2.31 31.30
C GLN A 80 0.22 1.08 32.25
N PRO A 81 0.75 -0.12 31.91
CA PRO A 81 0.68 -1.28 32.81
C PRO A 81 1.56 -1.03 34.06
N ALA A 82 2.58 -0.19 33.89
CA ALA A 82 3.50 0.27 34.92
C ALA A 82 2.80 1.15 35.98
N TYR A 83 1.92 2.07 35.59
CA TYR A 83 1.15 2.87 36.56
C TYR A 83 0.17 2.01 37.35
N ASP A 84 -0.55 1.10 36.70
CA ASP A 84 -1.48 0.20 37.41
C ASP A 84 -0.73 -0.68 38.43
N HIS A 85 0.48 -1.14 38.09
CA HIS A 85 1.35 -1.87 39.00
C HIS A 85 1.84 -0.99 40.16
N ALA A 86 2.29 0.23 39.86
CA ALA A 86 2.73 1.21 40.84
C ALA A 86 1.62 1.62 41.82
N ILE A 87 0.39 1.84 41.34
CA ILE A 87 -0.77 2.16 42.18
C ILE A 87 -1.07 1.02 43.15
N ARG A 88 -0.97 -0.24 42.70
CA ARG A 88 -1.16 -1.41 43.59
C ARG A 88 -0.05 -1.51 44.64
N LEU A 89 1.20 -1.24 44.28
CA LEU A 89 2.34 -1.19 45.20
C LEU A 89 2.22 -0.05 46.22
N ALA A 90 1.83 1.14 45.76
CA ALA A 90 1.59 2.31 46.59
C ALA A 90 0.49 2.03 47.63
N ARG A 91 -0.63 1.42 47.22
CA ARG A 91 -1.73 1.02 48.11
C ARG A 91 -1.30 0.01 49.17
N LYS A 92 -0.31 -0.84 48.86
CA LYS A 92 0.29 -1.79 49.81
C LYS A 92 1.30 -1.13 50.76
N GLY A 93 1.61 0.15 50.59
CA GLY A 93 2.54 0.91 51.42
C GLY A 93 4.01 0.71 51.04
N ALA A 94 4.31 0.36 49.79
CA ALA A 94 5.68 0.27 49.32
C ALA A 94 6.40 1.63 49.38
N ALA A 95 7.71 1.61 49.68
CA ALA A 95 8.54 2.79 49.75
C ALA A 95 8.73 3.44 48.37
N ILE A 96 9.00 4.74 48.33
CA ILE A 96 9.08 5.53 47.09
C ILE A 96 10.20 5.01 46.19
N GLU A 97 11.33 4.63 46.79
CA GLU A 97 12.47 4.03 46.10
C GLU A 97 12.07 2.72 45.39
N GLN A 98 11.21 1.92 46.02
CA GLN A 98 10.70 0.68 45.41
C GLN A 98 9.69 0.93 44.28
N LEU A 99 9.01 2.08 44.26
CA LEU A 99 8.16 2.46 43.13
C LEU A 99 9.02 2.90 41.93
N ILE A 100 10.08 3.66 42.18
CA ILE A 100 11.03 4.12 41.16
C ILE A 100 11.73 2.91 40.51
N ASP A 101 12.31 2.03 41.34
CA ASP A 101 13.11 0.90 40.86
C ASP A 101 12.26 -0.19 40.17
N ASN A 102 11.06 -0.50 40.70
CA ASN A 102 10.26 -1.62 40.18
C ASN A 102 9.26 -1.21 39.09
N CYS A 103 8.92 0.08 38.97
CA CYS A 103 7.92 0.55 38.00
C CYS A 103 8.48 1.58 37.00
N ASN A 104 9.79 1.85 37.03
CA ASN A 104 10.50 2.78 36.14
C ASN A 104 9.82 4.16 36.08
N LEU A 105 9.45 4.66 37.26
CA LEU A 105 8.83 5.98 37.45
C LEU A 105 9.92 7.01 37.72
N SER A 106 9.69 8.27 37.32
CA SER A 106 10.50 9.38 37.82
C SER A 106 10.23 9.63 39.30
N ASP A 107 11.18 10.29 39.98
CA ASP A 107 11.07 10.62 41.40
C ASP A 107 9.80 11.41 41.71
N GLU A 108 9.47 12.37 40.85
CA GLU A 108 8.29 13.23 40.95
C GLU A 108 6.98 12.42 40.80
N GLU A 109 6.95 11.45 39.88
CA GLU A 109 5.79 10.58 39.66
C GLU A 109 5.57 9.59 40.81
N ALA A 110 6.64 9.01 41.34
CA ALA A 110 6.55 8.09 42.48
C ALA A 110 6.03 8.81 43.74
N HIS A 111 6.49 10.03 43.98
CA HIS A 111 5.98 10.90 45.04
C HIS A 111 4.48 11.22 44.88
N LEU A 112 4.04 11.53 43.65
CA LEU A 112 2.64 11.82 43.35
C LEU A 112 1.74 10.61 43.57
N ILE A 113 2.13 9.43 43.07
CA ILE A 113 1.37 8.17 43.21
C ILE A 113 1.29 7.78 44.70
N SER A 114 2.39 7.89 45.44
CA SER A 114 2.39 7.60 46.89
C SER A 114 1.48 8.55 47.66
N ARG A 115 1.40 9.83 47.29
CA ARG A 115 0.49 10.79 47.93
C ARG A 115 -0.98 10.54 47.59
N LEU A 116 -1.28 10.17 46.34
CA LEU A 116 -2.66 9.98 45.86
C LEU A 116 -3.25 8.60 46.22
N HIS A 117 -2.39 7.58 46.28
CA HIS A 117 -2.79 6.18 46.43
C HIS A 117 -2.10 5.43 47.58
N GLY A 118 -1.17 6.06 48.29
CA GLY A 118 -0.58 5.50 49.49
C GLY A 118 -1.61 5.35 50.61
N PRO A 119 -1.36 4.44 51.57
CA PRO A 119 -2.20 4.34 52.75
C PRO A 119 -2.20 5.70 53.44
N GLN A 120 -3.38 6.30 53.63
CA GLN A 120 -3.52 7.53 54.40
C GLN A 120 -2.87 7.29 55.76
N LYS A 121 -1.69 7.86 55.97
CA LYS A 121 -1.14 8.03 57.29
C LYS A 121 -2.04 9.08 57.94
N THR A 122 -3.13 8.61 58.56
CA THR A 122 -3.91 9.41 59.50
C THR A 122 -2.90 10.08 60.39
N SER A 123 -2.76 11.39 60.21
CA SER A 123 -1.96 12.25 61.06
C SER A 123 -2.61 12.25 62.43
N GLN A 124 -2.27 11.25 63.23
CA GLN A 124 -2.48 11.23 64.67
C GLN A 124 -1.10 11.25 65.30
N ALA A 125 -0.52 12.45 65.32
CA ALA A 125 0.52 12.83 66.27
C ALA A 125 0.52 14.36 66.41
N GLY A 126 -0.17 14.83 67.45
CA GLY A 126 0.20 16.05 68.15
C GLY A 126 -0.71 17.25 67.97
N ILE A 127 -1.74 17.37 68.81
CA ILE A 127 -1.87 18.55 69.70
C ILE A 127 -2.38 18.05 71.07
N HIS A 128 -1.58 18.32 72.09
CA HIS A 128 -1.66 18.02 73.54
C HIS A 128 -1.29 16.62 74.03
#